data_AF-A0A7L2WKC8-F1
#
_entry.id   AF-A0A7L2WKC8-F1
#
_cell.length_a   1.000
_cell.length_b   1.000
_cell.length_c   1.000
_cell.angle_alpha   90.00
_cell.angle_beta   90.00
_cell.angle_gamma   90.00
#
_symmetry.space_group_name_H-M   'P 1'
#
loop_
_entity.id
_entity.type
_entity.pdbx_description
1 polymer ?
#
loop_
_entity_poly.entity_id
_entity_poly.type
_entity_poly.pdbx_seq_one_letter_code
_entity_poly.pdbx_strand_id
1 'polypeptide(L)'
;ALTYHYETQCIPTPGAWFAHQLPVWFQKFSVVATYVIEIAIPLLFFAPIRRLRLFAFYSQVLLQVLIILTGNYNFFNMLTIILAFSLLDEEHVGHWLGRSKRRHASTWPPSLRSLFSTLLELSAYGLLLYWSVQYFGLEINWEKRLLDSKVAFTYHEFTTWLRVVTLPLVGLGFLSLSWEILSAMYRCACVRGCFWKLWATLQWAVFATATMGMFAISLVPFTYIDYESNGKLWPGIHQMFNAVERFQVVNSYGLFRRMTGVGGRPEVVLEGSYDKQTWTEIEFMYKPGNVSMAPPVVAPHQPRLDWQMWFAALAHHSSSPWFTSFVYRLLQGKKDVIRLVQVDESRYPFSARPPVYIRAQLYKYWFTGSAEGSEGPAPWWRRQRVQEFFPTVSLGDPTLESLLNQHGLKDKTSLKRSADAFLPWLLQSLRQLSPPLSGPAVLWALYLVAATPADRGGAEKNGQVRRKEVKEAEEKGEGRARGVADGHGDGLRSTKKKK
;
A
#
# COMPACT_ATOMS: atom_id res chain seq x y z
N ALA A 1 -9.34 -16.95 10.78
CA ALA A 1 -9.01 -15.52 10.53
C ALA A 1 -9.75 -15.01 9.29
N LEU A 2 -9.47 -15.55 8.09
CA LEU A 2 -10.08 -15.05 6.85
C LEU A 2 -11.61 -15.23 6.75
N THR A 3 -12.18 -16.16 7.51
CA THR A 3 -13.64 -16.28 7.71
C THR A 3 -14.31 -15.02 8.26
N TYR A 4 -13.56 -14.16 8.97
CA TYR A 4 -14.06 -12.87 9.49
C TYR A 4 -13.44 -11.68 8.76
N HIS A 5 -12.28 -11.86 8.15
CA HIS A 5 -11.48 -10.78 7.59
C HIS A 5 -12.25 -9.92 6.59
N TYR A 6 -12.83 -10.54 5.56
CA TYR A 6 -13.43 -9.81 4.45
C TYR A 6 -14.56 -8.84 4.86
N GLU A 7 -15.42 -9.20 5.81
CA GLU A 7 -16.51 -8.31 6.25
C GLU A 7 -16.04 -7.22 7.24
N THR A 8 -14.98 -7.49 8.00
CA THR A 8 -14.49 -6.61 9.07
C THR A 8 -13.45 -5.58 8.60
N GLN A 9 -12.91 -5.74 7.38
CA GLN A 9 -11.97 -4.81 6.72
C GLN A 9 -12.47 -3.37 6.69
N CYS A 10 -11.64 -2.37 6.99
CA CYS A 10 -12.07 -0.96 7.08
C CYS A 10 -13.03 -0.49 5.95
N ILE A 11 -12.68 -0.72 4.69
CA ILE A 11 -13.57 -0.49 3.55
C ILE A 11 -13.50 -1.74 2.65
N PRO A 12 -14.47 -2.67 2.76
CA PRO A 12 -14.51 -3.84 1.89
C PRO A 12 -14.99 -3.44 0.49
N THR A 13 -14.71 -4.28 -0.49
CA THR A 13 -15.21 -4.16 -1.87
C THR A 13 -16.29 -5.22 -2.13
N PRO A 14 -16.95 -5.24 -3.30
CA PRO A 14 -17.82 -6.36 -3.67
C PRO A 14 -17.06 -7.69 -3.69
N GLY A 15 -15.77 -7.66 -4.05
CA GLY A 15 -14.91 -8.84 -4.05
C GLY A 15 -14.74 -9.47 -2.66
N ALA A 16 -14.78 -8.69 -1.58
CA ALA A 16 -14.78 -9.23 -0.22
C ALA A 16 -16.02 -10.07 0.07
N TRP A 17 -17.21 -9.64 -0.39
CA TRP A 17 -18.43 -10.42 -0.20
C TRP A 17 -18.32 -11.78 -0.90
N PHE A 18 -17.88 -11.81 -2.16
CA PHE A 18 -17.67 -13.07 -2.89
C PHE A 18 -16.61 -13.95 -2.23
N ALA A 19 -15.49 -13.35 -1.81
CA ALA A 19 -14.42 -14.07 -1.12
C ALA A 19 -14.88 -14.63 0.24
N HIS A 20 -15.79 -13.95 0.93
CA HIS A 20 -16.36 -14.41 2.19
C HIS A 20 -17.24 -15.67 2.02
N GLN A 21 -17.92 -15.82 0.88
CA GLN A 21 -18.73 -17.01 0.58
C GLN A 21 -17.90 -18.25 0.24
N LEU A 22 -16.58 -18.11 0.02
CA LEU A 22 -15.73 -19.24 -0.31
C LEU A 22 -15.64 -20.24 0.86
N PRO A 23 -15.58 -21.54 0.55
CA PRO A 23 -15.62 -22.59 1.57
C PRO A 23 -14.45 -22.50 2.55
N VAL A 24 -14.67 -22.98 3.78
CA VAL A 24 -13.71 -22.83 4.90
C VAL A 24 -12.32 -23.41 4.60
N TRP A 25 -12.23 -24.50 3.82
CA TRP A 25 -10.93 -25.07 3.42
C TRP A 25 -10.10 -24.05 2.61
N PHE A 26 -10.75 -23.28 1.73
CA PHE A 26 -10.09 -22.25 0.94
C PHE A 26 -9.65 -21.10 1.85
N GLN A 27 -10.48 -20.72 2.82
CA GLN A 27 -10.11 -19.70 3.83
C GLN A 27 -8.88 -20.12 4.63
N LYS A 28 -8.80 -21.40 5.03
CA LYS A 28 -7.63 -21.96 5.72
C LYS A 28 -6.39 -21.92 4.82
N PHE A 29 -6.51 -22.36 3.57
CA PHE A 29 -5.43 -22.27 2.59
C PHE A 29 -4.94 -20.84 2.39
N SER A 30 -5.86 -19.88 2.21
CA SER A 30 -5.53 -18.48 2.02
C SER A 30 -4.78 -17.90 3.22
N VAL A 31 -5.10 -18.31 4.47
CA VAL A 31 -4.31 -17.90 5.66
C VAL A 31 -2.87 -18.38 5.55
N VAL A 32 -2.66 -19.64 5.16
CA VAL A 32 -1.31 -20.20 4.98
C VAL A 32 -0.57 -19.47 3.86
N ALA A 33 -1.21 -19.26 2.72
CA ALA A 33 -0.64 -18.53 1.59
C ALA A 33 -0.24 -17.10 1.98
N THR A 34 -1.09 -16.37 2.72
CA THR A 34 -0.77 -15.03 3.22
C THR A 34 0.48 -15.05 4.09
N TYR A 35 0.57 -15.95 5.08
CA TYR A 35 1.77 -16.02 5.94
C TYR A 35 3.03 -16.40 5.17
N VAL A 36 2.95 -17.36 4.24
CA VAL A 36 4.10 -17.75 3.41
C VAL A 36 4.55 -16.58 2.54
N ILE A 37 3.62 -15.87 1.90
CA ILE A 37 3.93 -14.73 1.03
C ILE A 37 4.45 -13.53 1.84
N GLU A 38 3.94 -13.25 3.03
CA GLU A 38 4.32 -12.08 3.82
C GLU A 38 5.55 -12.30 4.72
N ILE A 39 5.88 -13.54 5.08
CA ILE A 39 6.98 -13.84 6.01
C ILE A 39 8.12 -14.60 5.33
N ALA A 40 7.83 -15.70 4.65
CA ALA A 40 8.87 -16.58 4.13
C ALA A 40 9.42 -16.11 2.77
N ILE A 41 8.53 -15.74 1.84
CA ILE A 41 8.90 -15.28 0.50
C ILE A 41 9.77 -14.01 0.48
N PRO A 42 9.62 -13.01 1.36
CA PRO A 42 10.46 -11.81 1.36
C PRO A 42 11.96 -12.11 1.56
N LEU A 43 12.32 -13.23 2.19
CA LEU A 43 13.72 -13.66 2.27
C LEU A 43 14.33 -13.92 0.88
N LEU A 44 13.50 -14.33 -0.08
CA LEU A 44 13.92 -14.55 -1.47
C LEU A 44 14.23 -13.25 -2.22
N PHE A 45 13.85 -12.07 -1.71
CA PHE A 45 14.22 -10.79 -2.32
C PHE A 45 15.75 -10.63 -2.40
N PHE A 46 16.44 -11.16 -1.40
CA PHE A 46 17.90 -11.08 -1.27
C PHE A 46 18.60 -12.29 -1.92
N ALA A 47 17.86 -13.21 -2.53
CA ALA A 47 18.45 -14.37 -3.17
C ALA A 47 19.25 -13.96 -4.43
N PRO A 48 20.48 -14.50 -4.62
CA PRO A 48 21.27 -14.22 -5.81
C PRO A 48 20.70 -14.89 -7.09
N ILE A 49 19.70 -15.76 -6.95
CA ILE A 49 19.06 -16.48 -8.06
C ILE A 49 17.89 -15.66 -8.62
N ARG A 50 17.95 -15.34 -9.91
CA ARG A 50 16.90 -14.57 -10.62
C ARG A 50 15.50 -15.17 -10.46
N ARG A 51 15.34 -16.48 -10.65
CA ARG A 51 14.03 -17.14 -10.64
C ARG A 51 13.33 -17.03 -9.29
N LEU A 52 14.09 -17.14 -8.19
CA LEU A 52 13.57 -16.95 -6.84
C LEU A 52 13.08 -15.51 -6.61
N ARG A 53 13.83 -14.50 -7.09
CA ARG A 53 13.39 -13.09 -7.03
C ARG A 53 12.13 -12.84 -7.85
N LEU A 54 12.03 -13.43 -9.05
CA LEU A 54 10.82 -13.32 -9.89
C LEU A 54 9.62 -14.01 -9.25
N PHE A 55 9.80 -15.20 -8.68
CA PHE A 55 8.76 -15.89 -7.91
C PHE A 55 8.27 -15.02 -6.75
N ALA A 56 9.20 -14.38 -6.03
CA ALA A 56 8.88 -13.46 -4.95
C ALA A 56 8.12 -12.23 -5.46
N PHE A 57 8.55 -11.61 -6.56
CA PHE A 57 7.86 -10.50 -7.21
C PHE A 57 6.42 -10.85 -7.56
N TYR A 58 6.18 -11.94 -8.29
CA TYR A 58 4.84 -12.32 -8.73
C TYR A 58 3.94 -12.70 -7.55
N SER A 59 4.49 -13.36 -6.53
CA SER A 59 3.74 -13.70 -5.32
C SER A 59 3.30 -12.45 -4.56
N GLN A 60 4.19 -11.45 -4.42
CA GLN A 60 3.84 -10.16 -3.80
C GLN A 60 2.79 -9.42 -4.61
N VAL A 61 2.99 -9.27 -5.92
CA VAL A 61 2.04 -8.58 -6.80
C VAL A 61 0.67 -9.26 -6.76
N LEU A 62 0.63 -10.59 -6.84
CA LEU A 62 -0.62 -11.35 -6.74
C LEU A 62 -1.33 -11.07 -5.42
N LEU A 63 -0.62 -11.15 -4.29
CA LEU A 63 -1.22 -10.86 -2.98
C LEU A 63 -1.74 -9.42 -2.90
N GLN A 64 -0.96 -8.43 -3.33
CA GLN A 64 -1.38 -7.03 -3.30
C GLN A 64 -2.61 -6.77 -4.19
N VAL A 65 -2.69 -7.40 -5.36
CA VAL A 65 -3.88 -7.31 -6.24
C VAL A 65 -5.10 -7.96 -5.58
N LEU A 66 -4.96 -9.14 -4.98
CA LEU A 66 -6.06 -9.79 -4.25
C LEU A 66 -6.53 -8.94 -3.05
N ILE A 67 -5.61 -8.28 -2.36
CA ILE A 67 -5.95 -7.33 -1.29
C ILE A 67 -6.75 -6.16 -1.86
N ILE A 68 -6.30 -5.51 -2.94
CA ILE A 68 -7.04 -4.41 -3.60
C ILE A 68 -8.43 -4.84 -4.05
N LEU A 69 -8.54 -6.07 -4.59
CA LEU A 69 -9.81 -6.61 -5.08
C LEU A 69 -10.81 -6.91 -3.97
N THR A 70 -10.35 -7.16 -2.74
CA THR A 70 -11.21 -7.53 -1.61
C THR A 70 -11.42 -6.40 -0.61
N GLY A 71 -10.44 -5.50 -0.45
CA GLY A 71 -10.53 -4.37 0.46
C GLY A 71 -9.71 -3.18 0.00
N ASN A 72 -10.02 -2.00 0.54
CA ASN A 72 -9.27 -0.80 0.26
C ASN A 72 -8.28 -0.50 1.39
N TYR A 73 -6.98 -0.72 1.14
CA TYR A 73 -5.89 -0.26 2.00
C TYR A 73 -5.19 0.97 1.41
N ASN A 74 -5.99 1.85 0.79
CA ASN A 74 -5.54 3.15 0.28
C ASN A 74 -4.51 2.98 -0.85
N PHE A 75 -3.44 3.77 -0.80
CA PHE A 75 -2.33 3.72 -1.74
C PHE A 75 -1.21 2.73 -1.32
N PHE A 76 -1.34 2.05 -0.17
CA PHE A 76 -0.28 1.19 0.36
C PHE A 76 0.01 -0.01 -0.54
N ASN A 77 -1.03 -0.69 -1.05
CA ASN A 77 -0.83 -1.83 -1.94
C ASN A 77 -0.10 -1.42 -3.24
N MET A 78 -0.45 -0.25 -3.79
CA MET A 78 0.24 0.29 -4.97
C MET A 78 1.69 0.62 -4.68
N LEU A 79 2.00 1.23 -3.52
CA LEU A 79 3.38 1.47 -3.12
C LEU A 79 4.17 0.17 -2.98
N THR A 80 3.59 -0.87 -2.37
CA THR A 80 4.23 -2.18 -2.25
C THR A 80 4.49 -2.80 -3.62
N ILE A 81 3.53 -2.71 -4.54
CA ILE A 81 3.70 -3.17 -5.92
C ILE A 81 4.87 -2.42 -6.59
N ILE A 82 4.89 -1.09 -6.51
CA ILE A 82 5.97 -0.25 -7.08
C ILE A 82 7.34 -0.64 -6.50
N LEU A 83 7.43 -0.84 -5.19
CA LEU A 83 8.67 -1.28 -4.55
C LEU A 83 9.10 -2.68 -5.02
N ALA A 84 8.15 -3.59 -5.25
CA ALA A 84 8.44 -4.93 -5.74
C ALA A 84 9.07 -4.91 -7.14
N PHE A 85 8.84 -3.88 -7.98
CA PHE A 85 9.52 -3.76 -9.29
C PHE A 85 11.04 -3.71 -9.17
N SER A 86 11.61 -3.35 -8.02
CA SER A 86 13.05 -3.42 -7.77
C SER A 86 13.64 -4.84 -7.86
N LEU A 87 12.79 -5.87 -7.81
CA LEU A 87 13.18 -7.28 -7.96
C LEU A 87 13.35 -7.70 -9.42
N LEU A 88 12.82 -6.91 -10.37
CA LEU A 88 12.91 -7.18 -11.79
C LEU A 88 14.27 -6.72 -12.33
N ASP A 89 14.85 -7.50 -13.24
CA ASP A 89 16.05 -7.11 -13.96
C ASP A 89 15.73 -6.49 -15.34
N GLU A 90 16.72 -5.82 -15.92
CA GLU A 90 16.58 -5.11 -17.20
C GLU A 90 16.11 -6.03 -18.33
N GLU A 91 16.51 -7.30 -18.30
CA GLU A 91 16.07 -8.28 -19.29
C GLU A 91 14.57 -8.58 -19.18
N HIS A 92 14.05 -8.75 -17.96
CA HIS A 92 12.63 -9.02 -17.73
C HIS A 92 11.76 -7.83 -18.14
N VAL A 93 12.19 -6.63 -17.77
CA VAL A 93 11.53 -5.38 -18.15
C VAL A 93 11.60 -5.17 -19.67
N GLY A 94 12.75 -5.45 -20.29
CA GLY A 94 12.93 -5.40 -21.74
C GLY A 94 11.97 -6.34 -22.49
N HIS A 95 11.74 -7.54 -21.97
CA HIS A 95 10.77 -8.48 -22.54
C HIS A 95 9.33 -7.94 -22.48
N TRP A 96 8.91 -7.38 -21.34
CA TRP A 96 7.60 -6.73 -21.20
C TRP A 96 7.39 -5.55 -22.15
N LEU A 97 8.44 -4.75 -22.37
CA LEU A 97 8.41 -3.61 -23.29
C LEU A 97 8.54 -4.00 -24.77
N GLY A 98 8.51 -5.30 -25.11
CA GLY A 98 8.70 -5.79 -26.47
C GLY A 98 10.12 -5.57 -27.03
N ARG A 99 11.06 -5.13 -26.19
CA ARG A 99 12.49 -4.98 -26.52
C ARG A 99 13.21 -6.29 -26.27
N SER A 100 12.78 -7.35 -26.95
CA SER A 100 13.45 -8.65 -26.84
C SER A 100 14.73 -8.63 -27.67
N LYS A 101 15.89 -8.62 -27.01
CA LYS A 101 17.14 -9.04 -27.68
C LYS A 101 17.01 -10.53 -27.96
N ARG A 102 17.14 -10.93 -29.23
CA ARG A 102 17.24 -12.35 -29.62
C ARG A 102 18.32 -13.01 -28.76
N ARG A 103 17.92 -13.97 -27.91
CA ARG A 103 18.87 -14.86 -27.25
C ARG A 103 19.61 -15.62 -28.35
N HIS A 104 20.92 -15.44 -28.44
CA HIS A 104 21.75 -16.42 -29.13
C HIS A 104 21.61 -17.73 -28.35
N ALA A 105 20.99 -18.73 -28.97
CA ALA A 105 20.92 -20.07 -28.42
C ALA A 105 22.36 -20.59 -28.29
N SER A 106 22.87 -20.64 -27.06
CA SER A 106 24.13 -21.31 -26.76
C SER A 106 23.88 -22.81 -26.77
N THR A 107 24.48 -23.51 -27.72
CA THR A 107 24.41 -24.96 -27.93
C THR A 107 25.28 -25.76 -26.95
N TRP A 108 25.70 -25.15 -25.83
CA TRP A 108 26.59 -25.77 -24.85
C TRP A 108 25.80 -26.40 -23.70
N PRO A 109 26.27 -27.52 -23.12
CA PRO A 109 25.62 -28.12 -21.96
C PRO A 109 25.52 -27.10 -20.81
N PRO A 110 24.46 -27.18 -19.98
CA PRO A 110 24.30 -26.26 -18.87
C PRO A 110 25.57 -26.28 -18.01
N SER A 111 26.19 -25.11 -17.82
CA SER A 111 27.38 -25.00 -16.98
C SER A 111 27.09 -25.57 -15.58
N LEU A 112 28.10 -26.12 -14.90
CA LEU A 112 27.99 -26.58 -13.51
C LEU A 112 27.32 -25.55 -12.59
N ARG A 113 27.55 -24.26 -12.84
CA ARG A 113 26.89 -23.14 -12.14
C ARG A 113 25.38 -23.10 -12.38
N SER A 114 24.93 -23.37 -13.60
CA SER A 114 23.50 -23.45 -13.93
C SER A 114 22.83 -24.61 -13.20
N LEU A 115 23.46 -25.80 -13.21
CA LEU A 115 22.96 -26.98 -12.50
C LEU A 115 22.85 -26.71 -11.00
N PHE A 116 23.91 -26.17 -10.39
CA PHE A 116 23.92 -25.79 -8.97
C PHE A 116 22.83 -24.76 -8.63
N SER A 117 22.64 -23.74 -9.49
CA SER A 117 21.58 -22.74 -9.33
C SER A 117 20.18 -23.36 -9.37
N THR A 118 19.92 -24.28 -10.30
CA THR A 118 18.64 -25.04 -10.34
C THR A 118 18.44 -25.93 -9.11
N LEU A 119 19.49 -26.58 -8.62
CA LEU A 119 19.39 -27.38 -7.40
C LEU A 119 19.08 -26.52 -6.18
N LEU A 120 19.74 -25.36 -6.06
CA LEU A 120 19.48 -24.41 -4.97
C LEU A 120 18.06 -23.82 -5.06
N GLU A 121 17.58 -23.54 -6.27
CA GLU A 121 16.19 -23.13 -6.53
C GLU A 121 15.19 -24.20 -6.07
N LEU A 122 15.34 -25.45 -6.52
CA LEU A 122 14.47 -26.56 -6.12
C LEU A 122 14.53 -26.81 -4.62
N SER A 123 15.71 -26.68 -4.01
CA SER A 123 15.89 -26.82 -2.57
C SER A 123 15.15 -25.72 -1.82
N ALA A 124 15.20 -24.46 -2.29
CA ALA A 124 14.46 -23.36 -1.69
C ALA A 124 12.95 -23.59 -1.75
N TYR A 125 12.41 -24.01 -2.89
CA TYR A 125 10.98 -24.35 -3.01
C TYR A 125 10.60 -25.56 -2.16
N GLY A 126 11.45 -26.59 -2.13
CA GLY A 126 11.26 -27.78 -1.30
C GLY A 126 11.22 -27.46 0.18
N LEU A 127 12.15 -26.62 0.66
CA LEU A 127 12.18 -26.14 2.06
C LEU A 127 10.95 -25.29 2.39
N LEU A 128 10.56 -24.36 1.51
CA LEU A 128 9.36 -23.56 1.70
C LEU A 128 8.11 -24.44 1.81
N LEU A 129 7.96 -25.43 0.93
CA LEU A 129 6.84 -26.36 0.95
C LEU A 129 6.87 -27.23 2.21
N TYR A 130 8.02 -27.83 2.53
CA TYR A 130 8.20 -28.68 3.70
C TYR A 130 7.83 -27.95 4.98
N TRP A 131 8.39 -26.76 5.22
CA TRP A 131 8.10 -25.98 6.42
C TRP A 131 6.67 -25.46 6.45
N SER A 132 6.08 -25.13 5.30
CA SER A 132 4.65 -24.77 5.23
C SER A 132 3.76 -25.94 5.65
N VAL A 133 4.07 -27.15 5.18
CA VAL A 133 3.32 -28.37 5.58
C VAL A 133 3.49 -28.64 7.07
N GLN A 134 4.71 -28.55 7.59
CA GLN A 134 5.00 -28.82 9.00
C GLN A 134 4.34 -27.80 9.92
N TYR A 135 4.57 -26.50 9.75
CA TYR A 135 4.09 -25.49 10.70
C TYR A 135 2.58 -25.22 10.62
N PHE A 136 1.98 -25.41 9.45
CA PHE A 136 0.53 -25.23 9.25
C PHE A 136 -0.25 -26.54 9.24
N GLY A 137 0.40 -27.66 9.59
CA GLY A 137 -0.23 -28.97 9.72
C GLY A 137 -1.11 -29.31 8.52
N LEU A 138 -0.57 -29.12 7.31
CA LEU A 138 -1.34 -29.27 6.08
C LEU A 138 -1.60 -30.75 5.82
N GLU A 139 -2.87 -31.14 5.85
CA GLU A 139 -3.32 -32.51 5.60
C GLU A 139 -4.32 -32.51 4.45
N ILE A 140 -4.13 -33.41 3.48
CA ILE A 140 -5.09 -33.60 2.38
C ILE A 140 -6.04 -34.72 2.79
N ASN A 141 -7.30 -34.36 3.06
CA ASN A 141 -8.34 -35.35 3.27
C ASN A 141 -8.80 -35.87 1.90
N TRP A 142 -8.24 -37.00 1.47
CA TRP A 142 -8.50 -37.60 0.15
C TRP A 142 -9.95 -38.00 -0.09
N GLU A 143 -10.68 -38.39 0.97
CA GLU A 143 -12.10 -38.77 0.86
C GLU A 143 -12.97 -37.58 0.49
N LYS A 144 -12.72 -36.42 1.10
CA LYS A 144 -13.49 -35.19 0.85
C LYS A 144 -12.86 -34.30 -0.23
N ARG A 145 -11.63 -34.62 -0.67
CA ARG A 145 -10.76 -33.77 -1.51
C ARG A 145 -10.60 -32.35 -0.92
N LEU A 146 -10.54 -32.25 0.41
CA LEU A 146 -10.42 -30.99 1.13
C LEU A 146 -9.02 -30.85 1.72
N LEU A 147 -8.47 -29.64 1.64
CA LEU A 147 -7.25 -29.27 2.36
C LEU A 147 -7.64 -28.85 3.78
N ASP A 148 -7.13 -29.55 4.78
CA ASP A 148 -7.21 -29.12 6.17
C ASP A 148 -5.89 -28.49 6.63
N SER A 149 -5.98 -27.56 7.56
CA SER A 149 -4.85 -26.86 8.14
C SER A 149 -5.15 -26.55 9.61
N LYS A 150 -4.16 -26.84 10.45
CA LYS A 150 -4.15 -26.54 11.89
C LYS A 150 -2.76 -26.04 12.26
N VAL A 151 -2.68 -25.05 13.15
CA VAL A 151 -1.39 -24.59 13.66
C VAL A 151 -0.72 -25.75 14.40
N ALA A 152 0.47 -26.15 13.95
CA ALA A 152 1.13 -27.36 14.45
C ALA A 152 1.98 -27.13 15.71
N PHE A 153 1.97 -25.91 16.25
CA PHE A 153 2.70 -25.52 17.45
C PHE A 153 1.79 -24.78 18.43
N THR A 154 2.12 -24.88 19.70
CA THR A 154 1.41 -24.21 20.80
C THR A 154 1.89 -22.78 20.99
N TYR A 155 1.08 -21.97 21.68
CA TYR A 155 1.50 -20.62 22.09
C TYR A 155 2.77 -20.65 22.96
N HIS A 156 2.89 -21.64 23.85
CA HIS A 156 4.05 -21.75 24.73
C HIS A 156 5.34 -22.04 23.93
N GLU A 157 5.29 -22.98 23.00
CA GLU A 157 6.42 -23.28 22.09
C GLU A 157 6.81 -22.06 21.27
N PHE A 158 5.84 -21.33 20.72
CA PHE A 158 6.09 -20.10 19.97
C PHE A 158 6.77 -19.02 20.82
N THR A 159 6.27 -18.76 22.03
CA THR A 159 6.90 -17.78 22.94
C THR A 159 8.29 -18.20 23.37
N THR A 160 8.52 -19.49 23.59
CA THR A 160 9.84 -20.03 23.94
C THR A 160 10.81 -19.86 22.78
N TRP A 161 10.37 -20.16 21.55
CA TRP A 161 11.15 -19.95 20.34
C TRP A 161 11.50 -18.47 20.15
N LEU A 162 10.54 -17.56 20.33
CA LEU A 162 10.79 -16.11 20.26
C LEU A 162 11.86 -15.67 21.26
N ARG A 163 11.77 -16.12 22.51
CA ARG A 163 12.78 -15.81 23.54
C ARG A 163 14.18 -16.30 23.14
N VAL A 164 14.27 -17.50 22.56
CA VAL A 164 15.55 -18.09 22.12
C VAL A 164 16.12 -17.33 20.93
N VAL A 165 15.30 -16.90 19.97
CA VAL A 165 15.76 -16.35 18.69
C VAL A 165 15.96 -14.83 18.71
N THR A 166 15.21 -14.08 19.53
CA THR A 166 15.20 -12.61 19.48
C THR A 166 16.58 -11.99 19.74
N LEU A 167 17.27 -12.38 20.82
CA LEU A 167 18.60 -11.82 21.14
C LEU A 167 19.70 -12.27 20.16
N PRO A 168 19.76 -13.55 19.72
CA PRO A 168 20.67 -13.93 18.64
C PRO A 168 20.46 -13.13 17.34
N LEU A 169 19.23 -12.81 16.97
CA LEU A 169 18.97 -11.96 15.80
C LEU A 169 19.49 -10.53 16.00
N VAL A 170 19.37 -9.96 17.20
CA VAL A 170 20.02 -8.69 17.54
C VAL A 170 21.53 -8.80 17.39
N GLY A 171 22.13 -9.88 17.89
CA GLY A 171 23.56 -10.15 17.73
C GLY A 171 23.99 -10.25 16.28
N LEU A 172 23.24 -10.97 15.44
CA LEU A 172 23.50 -11.07 14.00
C LEU A 172 23.38 -9.71 13.31
N GLY A 173 22.37 -8.91 13.65
CA GLY A 173 22.22 -7.55 13.15
C GLY A 173 23.41 -6.66 13.54
N PHE A 174 23.88 -6.77 14.78
CA PHE A 174 25.05 -6.03 15.27
C PHE A 174 26.34 -6.44 14.55
N LEU A 175 26.54 -7.74 14.32
CA LEU A 175 27.69 -8.25 13.55
C LEU A 175 27.66 -7.75 12.10
N SER A 176 26.49 -7.79 11.45
CA SER A 176 26.31 -7.25 10.10
C SER A 176 26.59 -5.75 10.04
N LEU A 177 26.07 -4.97 10.99
CA LEU A 177 26.32 -3.53 11.07
C LEU A 177 27.80 -3.23 11.28
N SER A 178 28.44 -3.97 12.19
CA SER A 178 29.87 -3.84 12.48
C SER A 178 30.70 -4.11 11.22
N TRP A 179 30.36 -5.15 10.47
CA TRP A 179 31.02 -5.48 9.21
C TRP A 179 30.92 -4.36 8.18
N GLU A 180 29.73 -3.78 7.99
CA GLU A 180 29.54 -2.67 7.06
C GLU A 180 30.29 -1.40 7.49
N ILE A 181 30.28 -1.07 8.79
CA ILE A 181 31.03 0.07 9.33
C ILE A 181 32.54 -0.11 9.12
N LEU A 182 33.07 -1.30 9.41
CA LEU A 182 34.49 -1.62 9.22
C LEU A 182 34.88 -1.64 7.74
N SER A 183 34.02 -2.20 6.88
CA SER A 183 34.21 -2.20 5.43
C SER A 183 34.22 -0.78 4.86
N ALA A 184 33.31 0.08 5.32
CA ALA A 184 33.29 1.49 4.94
C ALA A 184 34.53 2.24 5.45
N MET A 185 34.96 1.99 6.69
CA MET A 185 36.17 2.56 7.27
C MET A 185 37.41 2.20 6.44
N TYR A 186 37.52 0.93 6.01
CA TYR A 186 38.59 0.48 5.13
C TYR A 186 38.57 1.22 3.77
N ARG A 187 37.39 1.37 3.16
CA ARG A 187 37.25 2.14 1.90
C ARG A 187 37.67 3.60 2.07
N CYS A 188 37.30 4.24 3.18
CA CYS A 188 37.75 5.60 3.50
C CYS A 188 39.28 5.67 3.67
N ALA A 189 39.89 4.66 4.29
CA ALA A 189 41.34 4.60 4.47
C ALA A 189 42.12 4.49 3.14
N CYS A 190 41.51 3.87 2.12
CA CYS A 190 42.08 3.69 0.78
C CYS A 190 41.96 4.92 -0.14
N VAL A 191 41.26 5.98 0.27
CA VAL A 191 41.12 7.21 -0.53
C VAL A 191 42.47 7.92 -0.66
N ARG A 192 42.81 8.34 -1.87
CA ARG A 192 44.06 9.08 -2.17
C ARG A 192 43.91 10.56 -1.83
N GLY A 193 44.95 11.14 -1.23
CA GLY A 193 45.02 12.57 -0.86
C GLY A 193 44.50 12.85 0.55
N CYS A 194 45.22 13.70 1.30
CA CYS A 194 44.95 13.98 2.72
C CYS A 194 43.57 14.63 2.93
N PHE A 195 43.23 15.64 2.12
CA PHE A 195 41.94 16.34 2.22
C PHE A 195 40.74 15.41 1.98
N TRP A 196 40.78 14.61 0.91
CA TRP A 196 39.71 13.66 0.58
C TRP A 196 39.59 12.54 1.60
N LYS A 197 40.71 12.07 2.16
CA LYS A 197 40.72 11.09 3.24
C LYS A 197 40.09 11.66 4.51
N LEU A 198 40.41 12.90 4.89
CA LEU A 198 39.79 13.58 6.04
C LEU A 198 38.28 13.74 5.84
N TRP A 199 37.87 14.22 4.66
CA TRP A 199 36.46 14.38 4.33
C TRP A 199 35.68 13.06 4.34
N ALA A 200 36.25 12.01 3.72
CA ALA A 200 35.64 10.68 3.73
C ALA A 200 35.55 10.09 5.15
N THR A 201 36.55 10.35 6.00
CA THR A 201 36.54 9.91 7.40
C THR A 201 35.47 10.65 8.21
N LEU A 202 35.30 11.96 7.98
CA LEU A 202 34.24 12.74 8.60
C LEU A 202 32.85 12.24 8.18
N GLN A 203 32.63 12.01 6.87
CA GLN A 203 31.39 11.43 6.37
C GLN A 203 31.11 10.07 7.00
N TRP A 204 32.11 9.18 7.02
CA TRP A 204 32.01 7.88 7.67
C TRP A 204 31.64 8.02 9.15
N ALA A 205 32.30 8.89 9.91
CA ALA A 205 32.02 9.07 11.33
C ALA A 205 30.56 9.52 11.57
N VAL A 206 30.07 10.47 10.77
CA VAL A 206 28.68 10.95 10.84
C VAL A 206 27.69 9.83 10.53
N PHE A 207 27.85 9.14 9.39
CA PHE A 207 26.93 8.08 8.98
C PHE A 207 27.01 6.84 9.88
N ALA A 208 28.20 6.45 10.35
CA ALA A 208 28.36 5.35 11.29
C ALA A 208 27.68 5.66 12.63
N THR A 209 27.84 6.88 13.15
CA THR A 209 27.17 7.32 14.39
C THR A 209 25.65 7.34 14.21
N ALA A 210 25.16 7.89 13.10
CA ALA A 210 23.73 7.93 12.80
C ALA A 210 23.15 6.50 12.66
N THR A 211 23.84 5.61 11.95
CA THR A 211 23.39 4.23 11.74
C THR A 211 23.42 3.42 13.04
N MET A 212 24.45 3.58 13.87
CA MET A 212 24.52 2.95 15.19
C MET A 212 23.42 3.47 16.12
N GLY A 213 23.16 4.78 16.11
CA GLY A 213 22.06 5.40 16.84
C GLY A 213 20.71 4.84 16.41
N MET A 214 20.44 4.80 15.10
CA MET A 214 19.23 4.21 14.50
C MET A 214 19.07 2.73 14.86
N PHE A 215 20.14 1.95 14.77
CA PHE A 215 20.13 0.54 15.17
C PHE A 215 19.78 0.39 16.64
N ALA A 216 20.44 1.14 17.54
CA ALA A 216 20.18 1.11 18.97
C ALA A 216 18.71 1.44 19.30
N ILE A 217 18.18 2.56 18.81
CA ILE A 217 16.79 2.93 19.08
C ILE A 217 15.80 1.93 18.47
N SER A 218 16.15 1.26 17.37
CA SER A 218 15.30 0.24 16.74
C SER A 218 15.21 -1.07 17.54
N LEU A 219 16.15 -1.33 18.46
CA LEU A 219 16.11 -2.52 19.33
C LEU A 219 14.89 -2.52 20.24
N VAL A 220 14.44 -1.34 20.68
CA VAL A 220 13.25 -1.21 21.53
C VAL A 220 11.99 -1.71 20.79
N PRO A 221 11.56 -1.13 19.64
CA PRO A 221 10.42 -1.62 18.86
C PRO A 221 10.57 -3.09 18.42
N PHE A 222 11.78 -3.54 18.09
CA PHE A 222 12.05 -4.92 17.66
C PHE A 222 11.84 -5.94 18.78
N THR A 223 12.34 -5.66 19.98
CA THR A 223 12.26 -6.58 21.12
C THR A 223 10.90 -6.60 21.81
N TYR A 224 9.94 -5.71 21.49
CA TYR A 224 8.57 -5.81 22.02
C TYR A 224 7.86 -7.13 21.67
N ILE A 225 8.37 -7.86 20.68
CA ILE A 225 7.87 -9.20 20.33
C ILE A 225 8.03 -10.17 21.52
N ASP A 226 9.07 -9.99 22.35
CA ASP A 226 9.29 -10.73 23.60
C ASP A 226 9.63 -9.76 24.75
N TYR A 227 8.67 -9.58 25.67
CA TYR A 227 8.77 -8.61 26.76
C TYR A 227 9.99 -8.84 27.67
N GLU A 228 10.39 -10.10 27.86
CA GLU A 228 11.56 -10.43 28.68
C GLU A 228 12.86 -9.95 28.01
N SER A 229 13.01 -10.17 26.71
CA SER A 229 14.14 -9.64 25.93
C SER A 229 14.17 -8.11 25.90
N ASN A 230 13.01 -7.45 25.84
CA ASN A 230 12.93 -5.99 25.90
C ASN A 230 13.40 -5.44 27.25
N GLY A 231 13.07 -6.12 28.35
CA GLY A 231 13.53 -5.77 29.70
C GLY A 231 15.03 -5.98 29.92
N LYS A 232 15.68 -6.86 29.13
CA LYS A 232 17.14 -7.09 29.18
C LYS A 232 17.96 -6.03 28.44
N LEU A 233 17.33 -5.15 27.67
CA LEU A 233 18.04 -4.07 26.97
C LEU A 233 18.63 -3.06 27.96
N TRP A 234 19.79 -2.50 27.59
CA TRP A 234 20.45 -1.48 28.40
C TRP A 234 19.53 -0.26 28.60
N PRO A 235 19.32 0.25 29.83
CA PRO A 235 18.41 1.37 30.09
C PRO A 235 18.71 2.64 29.28
N GLY A 236 19.97 2.88 28.91
CA GLY A 236 20.35 3.99 28.03
C GLY A 236 19.67 3.94 26.67
N ILE A 237 19.42 2.74 26.13
CA ILE A 237 18.73 2.56 24.83
C ILE A 237 17.26 2.98 24.94
N HIS A 238 16.59 2.62 26.05
CA HIS A 238 15.22 3.05 26.33
C HIS A 238 15.12 4.58 26.47
N GLN A 239 16.09 5.21 27.14
CA GLN A 239 16.14 6.67 27.26
C GLN A 239 16.33 7.34 25.88
N MET A 240 17.23 6.81 25.05
CA MET A 240 17.45 7.31 23.69
C MET A 240 16.20 7.17 22.82
N PHE A 241 15.52 6.02 22.87
CA PHE A 241 14.27 5.79 22.16
C PHE A 241 13.17 6.77 22.60
N ASN A 242 12.96 6.93 23.91
CA ASN A 242 11.96 7.87 24.45
C ASN A 242 12.24 9.32 24.06
N ALA A 243 13.52 9.73 23.99
CA ALA A 243 13.90 11.07 23.56
C ALA A 243 13.53 11.37 22.10
N VAL A 244 13.50 10.35 21.24
CA VAL A 244 13.18 10.49 19.80
C VAL A 244 11.79 10.00 19.42
N GLU A 245 11.04 9.42 20.36
CA GLU A 245 9.71 8.83 20.12
C GLU A 245 8.74 9.83 19.48
N ARG A 246 8.79 11.11 19.89
CA ARG A 246 7.95 12.18 19.32
C ARG A 246 8.15 12.36 17.81
N PHE A 247 9.34 12.05 17.30
CA PHE A 247 9.66 12.15 15.88
C PHE A 247 9.29 10.89 15.09
N GLN A 248 8.91 9.80 15.78
CA GLN A 248 8.49 8.52 15.17
C GLN A 248 9.54 7.99 14.16
N VAL A 249 10.83 8.12 14.49
CA VAL A 249 11.96 7.72 13.64
C VAL A 249 12.09 6.19 13.54
N VAL A 250 11.75 5.48 14.62
CA VAL A 250 11.62 4.02 14.67
C VAL A 250 10.33 3.66 15.39
N ASN A 251 9.61 2.65 14.90
CA ASN A 251 8.27 2.32 15.39
C ASN A 251 8.06 0.80 15.37
N SER A 252 7.21 0.30 16.27
CA SER A 252 6.71 -1.07 16.16
C SER A 252 5.59 -1.10 15.11
N TYR A 253 5.79 -1.83 14.01
CA TYR A 253 4.76 -1.93 12.98
C TYR A 253 3.72 -2.98 13.40
N GLY A 254 2.45 -2.58 13.47
CA GLY A 254 1.35 -3.49 13.78
C GLY A 254 0.03 -2.76 13.94
N LEU A 255 -0.43 -2.11 12.88
CA LEU A 255 -1.69 -1.37 12.88
C LEU A 255 -2.90 -2.30 13.16
N PHE A 256 -2.81 -3.58 12.78
CA PHE A 256 -3.88 -4.59 12.90
C PHE A 256 -3.40 -5.90 13.53
N ARG A 257 -2.84 -5.84 14.76
CA ARG A 257 -2.28 -7.03 15.46
C ARG A 257 -3.31 -8.09 15.83
N ARG A 258 -4.59 -7.71 15.92
CA ARG A 258 -5.69 -8.59 16.26
C ARG A 258 -6.81 -8.40 15.27
N MET A 259 -7.46 -9.50 14.91
CA MET A 259 -8.66 -9.48 14.09
C MET A 259 -9.75 -8.72 14.86
N THR A 260 -10.20 -7.59 14.33
CA THR A 260 -11.31 -6.81 14.90
C THR A 260 -12.65 -7.31 14.36
N GLY A 261 -13.75 -7.05 15.06
CA GLY A 261 -15.10 -7.41 14.58
C GLY A 261 -15.42 -8.91 14.61
N VAL A 262 -14.74 -9.71 15.43
CA VAL A 262 -15.12 -11.11 15.67
C VAL A 262 -16.54 -11.13 16.25
N GLY A 263 -17.46 -11.81 15.58
CA GLY A 263 -18.88 -11.78 15.94
C GLY A 263 -19.63 -10.53 15.47
N GLY A 264 -19.18 -9.92 14.37
CA GLY A 264 -19.84 -8.83 13.65
C GLY A 264 -19.01 -7.55 13.61
N ARG A 265 -18.99 -6.93 12.43
CA ARG A 265 -18.32 -5.65 12.17
C ARG A 265 -19.05 -4.52 12.90
N PRO A 266 -18.44 -3.84 13.89
CA PRO A 266 -19.07 -2.70 14.54
C PRO A 266 -19.11 -1.50 13.59
N GLU A 267 -20.24 -0.81 13.52
CA GLU A 267 -20.45 0.35 12.67
C GLU A 267 -21.28 1.42 13.39
N VAL A 268 -20.75 2.64 13.39
CA VAL A 268 -21.46 3.81 13.93
C VAL A 268 -22.34 4.40 12.83
N VAL A 269 -23.64 4.42 13.08
CA VAL A 269 -24.66 5.02 12.20
C VAL A 269 -25.11 6.34 12.82
N LEU A 270 -24.95 7.43 12.06
CA LEU A 270 -25.34 8.76 12.47
C LEU A 270 -26.77 9.04 12.02
N GLU A 271 -27.59 9.59 12.91
CA GLU A 271 -28.99 9.90 12.64
C GLU A 271 -29.28 11.35 12.99
N GLY A 272 -29.97 12.05 12.09
CA GLY A 272 -30.45 13.42 12.31
C GLY A 272 -31.96 13.45 12.50
N SER A 273 -32.44 14.48 13.20
CA SER A 273 -33.87 14.70 13.42
C SER A 273 -34.18 16.20 13.56
N TYR A 274 -35.39 16.58 13.19
CA TYR A 274 -35.94 17.91 13.45
C TYR A 274 -36.81 17.95 14.73
N ASP A 275 -37.36 16.81 15.16
CA ASP A 275 -38.43 16.72 16.17
C ASP A 275 -38.13 15.74 17.34
N LYS A 276 -36.99 15.05 17.30
CA LYS A 276 -36.60 13.91 18.17
C LYS A 276 -37.43 12.62 18.03
N GLN A 277 -38.44 12.60 17.18
CA GLN A 277 -39.32 11.44 16.97
C GLN A 277 -38.94 10.70 15.68
N THR A 278 -38.83 11.45 14.57
CA THR A 278 -38.42 10.92 13.27
C THR A 278 -36.92 11.06 13.10
N TRP A 279 -36.25 9.94 12.90
CA TRP A 279 -34.79 9.87 12.76
C TRP A 279 -34.44 9.41 11.35
N THR A 280 -33.60 10.18 10.66
CA THR A 280 -33.12 9.85 9.32
C THR A 280 -31.62 9.58 9.37
N GLU A 281 -31.20 8.43 8.85
CA GLU A 281 -29.80 8.05 8.77
C GLU A 281 -29.03 8.96 7.79
N ILE A 282 -27.84 9.37 8.20
CA ILE A 282 -26.90 10.11 7.38
C ILE A 282 -25.95 9.11 6.73
N GLU A 283 -26.13 8.84 5.44
CA GLU A 283 -25.29 7.89 4.71
C GLU A 283 -23.92 8.49 4.35
N PHE A 284 -22.86 7.75 4.67
CA PHE A 284 -21.49 8.08 4.28
C PHE A 284 -21.19 7.57 2.87
N MET A 285 -20.23 8.20 2.19
CA MET A 285 -19.90 7.87 0.79
C MET A 285 -19.36 6.44 0.62
N TYR A 286 -18.53 5.94 1.55
CA TYR A 286 -17.72 4.76 1.28
C TYR A 286 -17.83 3.64 2.32
N LYS A 287 -17.96 3.97 3.61
CA LYS A 287 -18.17 2.92 4.63
C LYS A 287 -19.52 2.23 4.44
N PRO A 288 -19.66 0.96 4.90
CA PRO A 288 -20.95 0.28 4.93
C PRO A 288 -22.01 1.09 5.68
N GLY A 289 -23.22 1.14 5.14
CA GLY A 289 -24.35 1.87 5.72
C GLY A 289 -25.65 1.19 5.31
N ASN A 290 -26.16 1.57 4.15
CA ASN A 290 -27.32 0.93 3.52
C ASN A 290 -27.07 -0.56 3.29
N VAL A 291 -27.98 -1.41 3.76
CA VAL A 291 -27.84 -2.87 3.68
C VAL A 291 -27.99 -3.42 2.26
N SER A 292 -28.71 -2.70 1.40
CA SER A 292 -28.97 -3.12 0.01
C SER A 292 -27.88 -2.66 -0.95
N MET A 293 -26.95 -1.82 -0.50
CA MET A 293 -25.87 -1.29 -1.34
C MET A 293 -24.64 -2.19 -1.31
N ALA A 294 -24.10 -2.46 -2.50
CA ALA A 294 -22.81 -3.09 -2.65
C ALA A 294 -21.70 -2.20 -2.03
N PRO A 295 -20.68 -2.78 -1.37
CA PRO A 295 -19.52 -2.01 -0.95
C PRO A 295 -18.81 -1.39 -2.18
N PRO A 296 -18.29 -0.16 -2.11
CA PRO A 296 -17.72 0.50 -3.28
C PRO A 296 -16.27 0.09 -3.53
N VAL A 297 -15.83 0.20 -4.80
CA VAL A 297 -14.41 0.11 -5.17
C VAL A 297 -13.83 1.52 -5.22
N VAL A 298 -12.97 1.84 -4.25
CA VAL A 298 -12.46 3.21 -4.08
C VAL A 298 -10.94 3.31 -4.15
N ALA A 299 -10.22 2.18 -4.19
CA ALA A 299 -8.77 2.16 -4.31
C ALA A 299 -8.32 2.95 -5.55
N PRO A 300 -7.23 3.75 -5.46
CA PRO A 300 -6.32 3.91 -4.33
C PRO A 300 -6.67 5.05 -3.35
N HIS A 301 -7.90 5.57 -3.41
CA HIS A 301 -8.32 6.65 -2.52
C HIS A 301 -8.30 6.21 -1.05
N GLN A 302 -7.93 7.14 -0.18
CA GLN A 302 -8.07 7.01 1.27
C GLN A 302 -9.22 7.87 1.79
N PRO A 303 -10.43 7.32 1.95
CA PRO A 303 -11.52 7.96 2.67
C PRO A 303 -11.18 8.17 4.14
N ARG A 304 -10.54 9.30 4.47
CA ARG A 304 -10.03 9.54 5.82
C ARG A 304 -11.13 9.54 6.87
N LEU A 305 -12.28 10.14 6.59
CA LEU A 305 -13.40 10.19 7.54
C LEU A 305 -13.99 8.79 7.78
N ASP A 306 -14.31 8.05 6.71
CA ASP A 306 -14.83 6.68 6.79
C ASP A 306 -13.88 5.73 7.53
N TRP A 307 -12.57 5.88 7.29
CA TRP A 307 -11.54 5.15 8.05
C TRP A 307 -11.54 5.52 9.54
N GLN A 308 -11.64 6.81 9.87
CA GLN A 308 -11.73 7.26 11.26
C GLN A 308 -13.02 6.78 11.94
N MET A 309 -14.14 6.73 11.21
CA MET A 309 -15.41 6.17 11.69
C MET A 309 -15.28 4.68 12.01
N TRP A 310 -14.59 3.91 11.17
CA TRP A 310 -14.31 2.49 11.45
C TRP A 310 -13.50 2.32 12.74
N PHE A 311 -12.46 3.14 12.96
CA PHE A 311 -11.71 3.13 14.22
C PHE A 311 -12.57 3.55 15.42
N ALA A 312 -13.40 4.59 15.26
CA ALA A 312 -14.28 5.08 16.32
C ALA A 312 -15.27 4.00 16.78
N ALA A 313 -15.76 3.15 15.87
CA ALA A 313 -16.67 2.05 16.18
C ALA A 313 -16.06 0.95 17.06
N LEU A 314 -14.72 0.88 17.16
CA LEU A 314 -14.00 -0.13 17.96
C LEU A 314 -13.85 0.26 19.43
N ALA A 315 -14.12 1.51 19.79
CA ALA A 315 -13.90 2.04 21.13
C ALA A 315 -15.14 2.84 21.61
N HIS A 316 -15.07 3.35 22.83
CA HIS A 316 -16.09 4.26 23.34
C HIS A 316 -15.94 5.65 22.68
N HIS A 317 -17.04 6.42 22.55
CA HIS A 317 -17.02 7.71 21.85
C HIS A 317 -16.02 8.71 22.46
N SER A 318 -15.78 8.64 23.77
CA SER A 318 -14.79 9.48 24.48
C SER A 318 -13.34 9.25 24.02
N SER A 319 -13.03 8.09 23.41
CA SER A 319 -11.71 7.81 22.84
C SER A 319 -11.49 8.52 21.49
N SER A 320 -12.54 9.09 20.88
CA SER A 320 -12.48 9.80 19.60
C SER A 320 -12.97 11.25 19.74
N PRO A 321 -12.19 12.16 20.37
CA PRO A 321 -12.61 13.56 20.58
C PRO A 321 -13.04 14.30 19.31
N TRP A 322 -12.44 13.97 18.17
CA TRP A 322 -12.77 14.56 16.87
C TRP A 322 -14.25 14.33 16.49
N PHE A 323 -14.86 13.24 16.95
CA PHE A 323 -16.25 12.89 16.65
C PHE A 323 -17.23 13.91 17.24
N THR A 324 -16.98 14.38 18.46
CA THR A 324 -17.78 15.44 19.10
C THR A 324 -17.74 16.73 18.28
N SER A 325 -16.56 17.15 17.81
CA SER A 325 -16.43 18.33 16.94
C SER A 325 -17.14 18.12 15.60
N PHE A 326 -17.04 16.92 15.04
CA PHE A 326 -17.73 16.54 13.81
C PHE A 326 -19.26 16.68 13.95
N VAL A 327 -19.86 16.11 14.99
CA VAL A 327 -21.31 16.25 15.30
C VAL A 327 -21.69 17.72 15.47
N TYR A 328 -20.91 18.50 16.23
CA TYR A 328 -21.16 19.93 16.44
C TYR A 328 -21.17 20.71 15.11
N ARG A 329 -20.23 20.42 14.20
CA ARG A 329 -20.16 21.10 12.89
C ARG A 329 -21.27 20.68 11.93
N LEU A 330 -21.79 19.46 12.06
CA LEU A 330 -22.97 19.00 11.30
C LEU A 330 -24.24 19.70 11.77
N LEU A 331 -24.44 19.84 13.08
CA LEU A 331 -25.54 20.62 13.66
C LEU A 331 -25.50 22.09 13.22
N GLN A 332 -24.30 22.66 13.05
CA GLN A 332 -24.12 24.01 12.50
C GLN A 332 -24.38 24.11 10.98
N GLY A 333 -24.60 23.00 10.27
CA GLY A 333 -24.76 22.99 8.82
C GLY A 333 -23.52 23.42 8.04
N LYS A 334 -22.31 23.17 8.57
CA LYS A 334 -21.06 23.57 7.90
C LYS A 334 -20.86 22.74 6.63
N LYS A 335 -21.00 23.39 5.46
CA LYS A 335 -20.86 22.75 4.14
C LYS A 335 -19.56 21.97 3.96
N ASP A 336 -18.44 22.49 4.46
CA ASP A 336 -17.14 21.80 4.36
C ASP A 336 -17.11 20.46 5.09
N VAL A 337 -17.88 20.30 6.17
CA VAL A 337 -17.98 19.06 6.94
C VAL A 337 -19.00 18.12 6.32
N ILE A 338 -20.15 18.65 5.86
CA ILE A 338 -21.14 17.87 5.12
C ILE A 338 -20.51 17.22 3.88
N ARG A 339 -19.66 17.95 3.16
CA ARG A 339 -18.93 17.44 1.99
C ARG A 339 -17.93 16.32 2.30
N LEU A 340 -17.49 16.16 3.55
CA LEU A 340 -16.71 14.99 3.95
C LEU A 340 -17.57 13.73 4.06
N VAL A 341 -18.87 13.88 4.30
CA VAL A 341 -19.85 12.80 4.46
C VAL A 341 -20.49 12.45 3.11
N GLN A 342 -20.97 13.45 2.38
CA GLN A 342 -21.56 13.34 1.04
C GLN A 342 -21.17 14.54 0.18
N VAL A 343 -20.52 14.26 -0.95
CA VAL A 343 -20.26 15.26 -1.99
C VAL A 343 -21.51 15.54 -2.82
N ASP A 344 -22.36 14.53 -3.00
CA ASP A 344 -23.66 14.68 -3.66
C ASP A 344 -24.71 15.21 -2.68
N GLU A 345 -25.07 16.49 -2.81
CA GLU A 345 -26.04 17.17 -1.93
C GLU A 345 -27.44 16.53 -2.00
N SER A 346 -27.78 15.82 -3.08
CA SER A 346 -29.09 15.14 -3.21
C SER A 346 -29.21 13.91 -2.31
N ARG A 347 -28.08 13.27 -1.97
CA ARG A 347 -28.02 12.11 -1.08
C ARG A 347 -27.91 12.48 0.39
N TYR A 348 -27.66 13.76 0.71
CA TYR A 348 -27.60 14.23 2.08
C TYR A 348 -28.99 14.70 2.55
N PRO A 349 -29.67 14.01 3.49
CA PRO A 349 -31.07 14.29 3.82
C PRO A 349 -31.33 15.69 4.39
N PHE A 350 -30.30 16.32 4.96
CA PHE A 350 -30.38 17.61 5.64
C PHE A 350 -29.73 18.74 4.82
N SER A 351 -29.70 18.62 3.49
CA SER A 351 -29.05 19.60 2.59
C SER A 351 -29.78 20.95 2.56
N ALA A 352 -31.11 20.94 2.64
CA ALA A 352 -31.93 22.15 2.66
C ALA A 352 -31.84 22.90 4.00
N ARG A 353 -31.86 22.18 5.12
CA ARG A 353 -31.77 22.74 6.48
C ARG A 353 -31.02 21.76 7.40
N PRO A 354 -30.06 22.24 8.21
CA PRO A 354 -29.34 21.36 9.14
C PRO A 354 -30.27 20.72 10.17
N PRO A 355 -29.97 19.51 10.65
CA PRO A 355 -30.78 18.85 11.67
C PRO A 355 -30.72 19.62 13.00
N VAL A 356 -31.81 19.60 13.77
CA VAL A 356 -31.85 20.21 15.11
C VAL A 356 -31.20 19.29 16.13
N TYR A 357 -31.36 17.97 15.94
CA TYR A 357 -30.83 16.94 16.81
C TYR A 357 -30.00 15.94 16.01
N ILE A 358 -28.89 15.49 16.59
CA ILE A 358 -28.08 14.40 16.07
C ILE A 358 -27.86 13.39 17.20
N ARG A 359 -27.91 12.10 16.86
CA ARG A 359 -27.48 10.99 17.72
C ARG A 359 -26.67 9.99 16.91
N ALA A 360 -25.94 9.10 17.58
CA ALA A 360 -25.25 8.01 16.90
C ALA A 360 -25.54 6.66 17.57
N GLN A 361 -25.81 5.65 16.76
CA GLN A 361 -26.12 4.30 17.18
C GLN A 361 -25.01 3.35 16.73
N LEU A 362 -24.66 2.39 17.59
CA LEU A 362 -23.74 1.32 17.26
C LEU A 362 -24.51 0.10 16.75
N TYR A 363 -24.15 -0.35 15.56
CA TYR A 363 -24.66 -1.57 14.95
C TYR A 363 -23.54 -2.58 14.77
N LYS A 364 -23.91 -3.86 14.66
CA LYS A 364 -23.06 -4.90 14.09
C LYS A 364 -23.56 -5.28 12.71
N TYR A 365 -22.64 -5.35 11.76
CA TYR A 365 -22.88 -5.72 10.37
C TYR A 365 -22.23 -7.06 10.07
N TRP A 366 -22.87 -7.82 9.19
CA TRP A 366 -22.35 -9.05 8.60
C TRP A 366 -22.71 -9.09 7.12
N PHE A 367 -21.90 -9.75 6.32
CA PHE A 367 -22.34 -10.11 4.98
C PHE A 367 -23.52 -11.09 5.06
N THR A 368 -24.45 -10.96 4.11
CA THR A 368 -25.52 -11.94 3.89
C THR A 368 -24.96 -13.22 3.28
N GLY A 369 -25.63 -14.34 3.54
CA GLY A 369 -25.26 -15.62 2.92
C GLY A 369 -25.87 -15.76 1.53
N SER A 370 -25.17 -16.41 0.59
CA SER A 370 -25.68 -16.66 -0.76
C SER A 370 -26.96 -17.53 -0.83
N ALA A 371 -27.39 -18.12 0.30
CA ALA A 371 -28.54 -19.02 0.41
C ALA A 371 -29.71 -18.47 1.25
N GLU A 372 -29.67 -17.21 1.67
CA GLU A 372 -30.80 -16.58 2.40
C GLU A 372 -31.94 -16.28 1.42
N GLY A 373 -32.80 -17.28 1.25
CA GLY A 373 -33.94 -17.35 0.31
C GLY A 373 -34.94 -16.20 0.46
N SER A 374 -34.63 -15.08 -0.16
CA SER A 374 -35.50 -13.93 -0.28
C SER A 374 -35.95 -13.80 -1.74
N GLU A 375 -37.25 -13.61 -1.97
CA GLU A 375 -37.89 -13.47 -3.30
C GLU A 375 -37.58 -12.13 -3.99
N GLY A 376 -36.40 -11.54 -3.74
CA GLY A 376 -35.93 -10.27 -4.29
C GLY A 376 -34.40 -10.18 -4.33
N PRO A 377 -33.80 -9.06 -4.80
CA PRO A 377 -32.36 -8.89 -4.75
C PRO A 377 -31.90 -8.91 -3.29
N ALA A 378 -31.17 -9.98 -2.92
CA ALA A 378 -30.69 -10.16 -1.56
C ALA A 378 -29.83 -8.95 -1.15
N PRO A 379 -30.04 -8.38 0.06
CA PRO A 379 -29.19 -7.30 0.55
C PRO A 379 -27.74 -7.79 0.67
N TRP A 380 -26.77 -6.89 0.56
CA TRP A 380 -25.35 -7.24 0.73
C TRP A 380 -24.97 -7.43 2.20
N TRP A 381 -25.72 -6.78 3.08
CA TRP A 381 -25.46 -6.78 4.52
C TRP A 381 -26.71 -7.14 5.31
N ARG A 382 -26.49 -7.74 6.47
CA ARG A 382 -27.46 -7.76 7.57
C ARG A 382 -26.87 -7.00 8.75
N ARG A 383 -27.71 -6.30 9.50
CA ARG A 383 -27.26 -5.51 10.65
C ARG A 383 -28.16 -5.70 11.87
N GLN A 384 -27.58 -5.53 13.05
CA GLN A 384 -28.29 -5.56 14.33
C GLN A 384 -27.84 -4.39 15.19
N ARG A 385 -28.80 -3.64 15.75
CA ARG A 385 -28.50 -2.57 16.70
C ARG A 385 -27.96 -3.18 18.00
N VAL A 386 -26.85 -2.64 18.49
CA VAL A 386 -26.22 -3.08 19.74
C VAL A 386 -26.59 -2.12 20.86
N GLN A 387 -26.22 -0.85 20.73
CA GLN A 387 -26.39 0.15 21.77
C GLN A 387 -26.31 1.56 21.20
N GLU A 388 -26.60 2.56 22.04
CA GLU A 388 -26.27 3.94 21.72
C GLU A 388 -24.74 4.14 21.74
N PHE A 389 -24.21 4.80 20.72
CA PHE A 389 -22.79 5.16 20.63
C PHE A 389 -22.53 6.57 21.16
N PHE A 390 -23.38 7.52 20.76
CA PHE A 390 -23.28 8.93 21.13
C PHE A 390 -24.68 9.46 21.46
N PRO A 391 -24.83 10.21 22.58
CA PRO A 391 -26.14 10.67 23.04
C PRO A 391 -26.80 11.61 22.04
N THR A 392 -28.11 11.78 22.18
CA THR A 392 -28.86 12.78 21.42
C THR A 392 -28.50 14.17 21.90
N VAL A 393 -27.99 15.02 20.99
CA VAL A 393 -27.55 16.39 21.30
C VAL A 393 -28.12 17.41 20.30
N SER A 394 -28.19 18.67 20.73
CA SER A 394 -28.50 19.84 19.89
C SER A 394 -27.50 20.98 20.11
N LEU A 395 -27.57 22.03 19.29
CA LEU A 395 -26.81 23.26 19.56
C LEU A 395 -27.27 23.87 20.89
N GLY A 396 -26.30 24.26 21.73
CA GLY A 396 -26.55 24.78 23.07
C GLY A 396 -26.81 23.73 24.15
N ASP A 397 -26.71 22.44 23.82
CA ASP A 397 -26.84 21.35 24.79
C ASP A 397 -25.64 21.34 25.77
N PRO A 398 -25.88 21.34 27.10
CA PRO A 398 -24.80 21.34 28.10
C PRO A 398 -23.88 20.11 27.99
N THR A 399 -24.40 18.95 27.57
CA THR A 399 -23.61 17.73 27.39
C THR A 399 -22.63 17.88 26.24
N LEU A 400 -23.09 18.43 25.11
CA LEU A 400 -22.24 18.68 23.95
C LEU A 400 -21.15 19.72 24.27
N GLU A 401 -21.54 20.80 24.97
CA GLU A 401 -20.63 21.86 25.39
C GLU A 401 -19.56 21.35 26.36
N SER A 402 -19.94 20.50 27.32
CA SER A 402 -19.01 19.86 28.25
C SER A 402 -17.96 19.02 27.52
N LEU A 403 -18.38 18.18 26.57
CA LEU A 403 -17.49 17.34 25.77
C LEU A 403 -16.54 18.15 24.88
N LEU A 404 -17.03 19.26 24.30
CA LEU A 404 -16.19 20.17 23.48
C LEU A 404 -15.12 20.88 24.32
N ASN A 405 -15.49 21.32 25.53
CA ASN A 405 -14.58 22.00 26.44
C ASN A 405 -13.53 21.05 27.02
N GLN A 406 -13.92 19.84 27.41
CA GLN A 406 -13.02 18.83 27.98
C GLN A 406 -11.82 18.55 27.06
N HIS A 407 -12.04 18.55 25.74
CA HIS A 407 -11.00 18.27 24.76
C HIS A 407 -10.39 19.53 24.12
N GLY A 408 -10.76 20.73 24.59
CA GLY A 408 -10.27 22.00 24.05
C GLY A 408 -10.59 22.18 22.56
N LEU A 409 -11.76 21.71 22.13
CA LEU A 409 -12.24 21.73 20.74
C LEU A 409 -13.15 22.92 20.46
N LYS A 410 -13.62 23.60 21.51
CA LYS A 410 -14.36 24.85 21.42
C LYS A 410 -13.39 26.01 21.17
N ASP A 411 -13.71 26.86 20.20
CA ASP A 411 -13.10 28.18 19.99
C ASP A 411 -11.57 28.25 19.86
N LYS A 412 -10.91 27.21 19.34
CA LYS A 412 -9.60 27.41 18.71
C LYS A 412 -9.82 28.21 17.42
N THR A 413 -9.59 29.52 17.49
CA THR A 413 -9.42 30.37 16.31
C THR A 413 -8.49 29.62 15.36
N SER A 414 -8.97 29.33 14.15
CA SER A 414 -8.11 28.71 13.15
C SER A 414 -6.86 29.59 13.06
N LEU A 415 -5.68 29.01 13.23
CA LEU A 415 -4.45 29.65 12.78
C LEU A 415 -4.63 29.87 11.28
N LYS A 416 -5.21 31.02 10.90
CA LYS A 416 -5.35 31.44 9.52
C LYS A 416 -3.91 31.63 9.05
N ARG A 417 -3.34 30.60 8.43
CA ARG A 417 -2.21 30.81 7.51
C ARG A 417 -2.65 31.92 6.56
N SER A 418 -1.80 32.93 6.37
CA SER A 418 -2.07 34.02 5.42
C SER A 418 -2.58 33.42 4.12
N ALA A 419 -3.78 33.84 3.71
CA ALA A 419 -4.40 33.42 2.46
C ALA A 419 -3.62 33.92 1.24
N ASP A 420 -2.65 34.83 1.46
CA ASP A 420 -1.80 35.43 0.43
C ASP A 420 -0.63 34.52 0.04
N ALA A 421 -0.40 33.43 0.78
CA ALA A 421 0.57 32.43 0.36
C ALA A 421 0.04 31.66 -0.87
N PHE A 422 0.87 31.58 -1.91
CA PHE A 422 0.55 30.94 -3.19
C PHE A 422 -0.01 29.51 -3.02
N LEU A 423 0.57 28.71 -2.12
CA LEU A 423 0.18 27.31 -1.95
C LEU A 423 -1.26 27.17 -1.37
N PRO A 424 -1.63 27.82 -0.25
CA PRO A 424 -3.03 27.88 0.20
C PRO A 424 -4.01 28.36 -0.86
N TRP A 425 -3.68 29.44 -1.59
CA TRP A 425 -4.53 29.96 -2.66
C TRP A 425 -4.72 28.94 -3.78
N LEU A 426 -3.65 28.29 -4.23
CA LEU A 426 -3.68 27.27 -5.28
C LEU A 426 -4.52 26.07 -4.83
N LEU A 427 -4.30 25.57 -3.61
CA LEU A 427 -5.05 24.44 -3.07
C LEU A 427 -6.54 24.78 -2.92
N GLN A 428 -6.88 26.00 -2.50
CA GLN A 428 -8.27 26.45 -2.40
C GLN A 428 -8.92 26.58 -3.78
N SER A 429 -8.19 27.12 -4.77
CA SER A 429 -8.66 27.24 -6.15
C SER A 429 -8.89 25.86 -6.79
N LEU A 430 -7.97 24.92 -6.61
CA LEU A 430 -8.13 23.53 -7.06
C LEU A 430 -9.32 22.85 -6.37
N ARG A 431 -9.53 23.11 -5.07
CA ARG A 431 -10.68 22.59 -4.32
C ARG A 431 -12.01 23.17 -4.78
N GLN A 432 -12.03 24.40 -5.31
CA GLN A 432 -13.22 25.01 -5.90
C GLN A 432 -13.57 24.44 -7.28
N LEU A 433 -12.60 23.85 -7.98
CA LEU A 433 -12.80 23.17 -9.27
C LEU A 433 -13.19 21.68 -9.11
N SER A 434 -12.81 21.05 -8.00
CA SER A 434 -13.16 19.67 -7.67
C SER A 434 -14.56 19.36 -7.09
N PRO A 435 -15.49 20.29 -6.77
CA PRO A 435 -16.72 19.98 -6.03
C PRO A 435 -17.63 18.89 -6.60
N PRO A 436 -17.79 18.69 -7.93
CA PRO A 436 -18.63 17.60 -8.41
C PRO A 436 -17.92 16.25 -8.41
N LEU A 437 -16.61 16.20 -8.16
CA LEU A 437 -15.80 14.99 -8.31
C LEU A 437 -15.54 14.33 -6.96
N SER A 438 -15.83 13.04 -6.87
CA SER A 438 -15.45 12.22 -5.73
C SER A 438 -13.93 12.05 -5.66
N GLY A 439 -13.40 11.83 -4.45
CA GLY A 439 -11.96 11.62 -4.24
C GLY A 439 -11.34 10.52 -5.13
N PRO A 440 -11.99 9.34 -5.30
CA PRO A 440 -11.53 8.30 -6.22
C PRO A 440 -11.49 8.76 -7.67
N ALA A 441 -12.50 9.50 -8.15
CA ALA A 441 -12.54 9.98 -9.53
C ALA A 441 -11.38 10.93 -9.83
N VAL A 442 -11.07 11.85 -8.91
CA VAL A 442 -9.92 12.76 -9.03
C VAL A 442 -8.61 11.98 -9.11
N LEU A 443 -8.41 10.99 -8.24
CA LEU A 443 -7.18 10.20 -8.24
C LEU A 443 -7.02 9.38 -9.52
N TRP A 444 -8.07 8.67 -9.95
CA TRP A 444 -8.01 7.90 -11.20
C TRP A 444 -7.77 8.79 -12.41
N ALA A 445 -8.37 9.98 -12.48
CA ALA A 445 -8.06 10.94 -13.53
C ALA A 445 -6.58 11.34 -13.54
N LEU A 446 -5.99 11.63 -12.37
CA LEU A 446 -4.56 11.94 -12.26
C LEU A 446 -3.66 10.77 -12.67
N TYR A 447 -3.99 9.55 -12.23
CA TYR A 447 -3.24 8.34 -12.63
C TYR A 447 -3.33 8.07 -14.12
N LEU A 448 -4.52 8.21 -14.73
CA LEU A 448 -4.70 8.02 -16.16
C LEU A 448 -3.93 9.07 -16.97
N VAL A 449 -3.94 10.34 -16.55
CA VAL A 449 -3.14 11.41 -17.18
C VAL A 449 -1.64 11.15 -17.05
N ALA A 450 -1.17 10.65 -15.90
CA ALA A 450 0.23 10.28 -15.72
C ALA A 450 0.62 9.03 -16.53
N ALA A 451 -0.30 8.09 -16.69
CA ALA A 451 -0.10 6.83 -17.41
C ALA A 451 -0.21 6.98 -18.93
N THR A 452 -0.93 8.00 -19.44
CA THR A 452 -0.90 8.30 -20.86
C THR A 452 0.51 8.72 -21.25
N PRO A 453 1.20 7.95 -22.11
CA PRO A 453 2.48 8.39 -22.62
C PRO A 453 2.21 9.70 -23.37
N ALA A 454 2.77 10.80 -22.89
CA ALA A 454 2.85 12.01 -23.69
C ALA A 454 3.42 11.57 -25.04
N ASP A 455 2.65 11.76 -26.11
CA ASP A 455 2.96 11.36 -27.47
C ASP A 455 4.16 12.18 -28.00
N ARG A 456 5.33 11.96 -27.39
CA ARG A 456 6.62 12.51 -27.78
C ARG A 456 7.30 11.60 -28.81
N GLY A 457 6.77 10.39 -29.04
CA GLY A 457 7.29 9.43 -30.02
C GLY A 457 6.82 9.68 -31.45
N GLY A 458 5.64 10.28 -31.66
CA GLY A 458 5.16 10.67 -32.99
C GLY A 458 5.96 11.81 -33.62
N ALA A 459 6.41 12.77 -32.82
CA ALA A 459 7.19 13.91 -33.28
C ALA A 459 8.63 13.54 -33.70
N GLU A 460 9.30 12.64 -32.97
CA GLU A 460 10.65 12.17 -33.33
C GLU A 460 10.64 11.25 -34.57
N LYS A 461 9.65 10.37 -34.71
CA LYS A 461 9.51 9.53 -35.91
C LYS A 461 9.19 10.36 -37.15
N ASN A 462 8.29 11.34 -37.06
CA ASN A 462 8.04 12.25 -38.19
C ASN A 462 9.25 13.14 -38.50
N GLY A 463 10.01 13.58 -37.49
CA GLY A 463 11.26 14.33 -37.69
C GLY A 463 12.36 13.53 -38.38
N GLN A 464 12.50 12.23 -38.09
CA GLN A 464 13.45 11.33 -38.75
C GLN A 464 13.03 10.96 -40.18
N VAL A 465 11.74 10.77 -40.44
CA VAL A 465 11.21 10.55 -41.79
C VAL A 465 11.44 11.79 -42.66
N ARG A 466 11.10 12.99 -42.15
CA ARG A 466 11.35 14.26 -42.85
C ARG A 466 12.84 14.51 -43.11
N ARG A 467 13.73 14.16 -42.19
CA ARG A 467 15.19 14.26 -42.39
C ARG A 467 15.73 13.28 -43.42
N LYS A 468 15.13 12.09 -43.56
CA LYS A 468 15.48 11.13 -44.62
C LYS A 468 15.01 11.61 -45.98
N GLU A 469 13.78 12.10 -46.08
CA GLU A 469 13.23 12.65 -47.34
C GLU A 469 14.00 13.87 -47.83
N VAL A 470 14.45 14.76 -46.93
CA VAL A 470 15.29 15.92 -47.29
C VAL A 470 16.68 15.49 -47.77
N LYS A 471 17.30 14.48 -47.14
CA LYS A 471 18.59 13.95 -47.59
C LYS A 471 18.51 13.24 -48.95
N GLU A 472 17.45 12.47 -49.20
CA GLU A 472 17.24 11.83 -50.50
C GLU A 472 16.92 12.84 -51.61
N ALA A 473 16.31 13.98 -51.26
CA ALA A 473 16.09 15.09 -52.20
C ALA A 473 17.38 15.86 -52.50
N GLU A 474 18.27 16.07 -51.52
CA GLU A 474 19.59 16.70 -51.72
C GLU A 474 20.52 15.82 -52.56
N GLU A 475 20.59 14.50 -52.30
CA GLU A 475 21.41 13.58 -53.10
C GLU A 475 20.92 13.45 -54.56
N LYS A 476 19.61 13.53 -54.80
CA LYS A 476 19.05 13.58 -56.17
C LYS A 476 19.25 14.93 -56.86
N GLY A 477 19.39 16.02 -56.10
CA GLY A 477 19.71 17.35 -56.62
C GLY A 477 21.18 17.50 -57.03
N GLU A 478 22.11 16.98 -56.23
CA GLU A 478 23.55 17.04 -56.51
C GLU A 478 23.99 16.11 -57.64
N GLY A 479 23.31 14.98 -57.84
CA GLY A 479 23.56 14.06 -58.96
C GLY A 479 23.27 14.66 -60.35
N ARG A 480 22.49 15.75 -60.43
CA ARG A 480 22.15 16.43 -61.69
C ARG A 480 23.06 17.63 -62.00
N ALA A 481 23.84 18.10 -61.02
CA ALA A 481 24.72 19.27 -61.17
C ALA A 481 26.20 18.92 -61.47
N ARG A 482 26.61 17.65 -61.36
CA ARG A 482 27.99 17.19 -61.62
C ARG A 482 28.19 16.43 -62.94
N GLY A 483 27.34 16.71 -63.95
CA GLY A 483 27.40 16.05 -65.26
C GLY A 483 27.80 16.94 -66.44
N VAL A 484 28.24 18.19 -66.22
CA VAL A 484 28.59 19.13 -67.31
C VAL A 484 29.80 19.97 -66.92
N ALA A 485 30.98 19.36 -66.85
CA ALA A 485 32.28 20.04 -66.97
C ALA A 485 33.39 18.98 -66.96
N ASP A 486 33.81 18.55 -68.15
CA ASP A 486 35.22 18.36 -68.55
C ASP A 486 35.40 17.26 -69.60
N GLY A 487 36.12 17.59 -70.67
CA GLY A 487 36.83 16.62 -71.51
C GLY A 487 36.56 16.69 -73.01
N HIS A 488 37.09 17.73 -73.68
CA HIS A 488 37.41 17.69 -75.10
C HIS A 488 38.84 17.14 -75.25
N GLY A 489 39.08 16.23 -76.21
CA GLY A 489 40.43 15.96 -76.74
C GLY A 489 40.93 14.51 -76.68
N ASP A 490 40.54 13.75 -77.71
CA ASP A 490 41.30 12.74 -78.48
C ASP A 490 42.39 11.87 -77.85
N GLY A 491 42.32 10.56 -78.15
CA GLY A 491 43.49 9.69 -78.07
C GLY A 491 43.24 8.18 -78.11
N LEU A 492 42.97 7.66 -79.31
CA LEU A 492 43.41 6.35 -79.82
C LEU A 492 43.48 5.09 -78.92
N ARG A 493 42.78 4.05 -79.44
CA ARG A 493 43.23 2.65 -79.60
C ARG A 493 43.25 1.70 -78.38
N SER A 494 42.43 0.66 -78.58
CA SER A 494 42.84 -0.75 -78.57
C SER A 494 42.51 -1.61 -77.33
N THR A 495 41.46 -2.39 -77.53
CA THR A 495 41.41 -3.86 -77.39
C THR A 495 41.42 -4.53 -76.01
N LYS A 496 40.56 -5.56 -75.98
CA LYS A 496 40.59 -6.79 -75.17
C LYS A 496 40.20 -6.58 -73.71
N LYS A 497 39.46 -7.45 -73.05
CA LYS A 497 38.67 -8.67 -73.32
C LYS A 497 38.44 -9.18 -71.88
N LYS A 498 37.24 -9.68 -71.55
CA LYS A 498 36.98 -10.77 -70.57
C LYS A 498 37.72 -10.68 -69.21
N LYS A 499 37.00 -10.66 -68.09
CA LYS A 499 36.10 -11.74 -67.66
C LYS A 499 35.28 -11.27 -66.48
#